data_AF-A0A7V2SS71-F1
#
_entry.id   AF-A0A7V2SS71-F1
#
_cell.length_a   1.000
_cell.length_b   1.000
_cell.length_c   1.000
_cell.angle_alpha   90.00
_cell.angle_beta   90.00
_cell.angle_gamma   90.00
#
_symmetry.space_group_name_H-M   'P 1'
#
loop_
_entity.id
_entity.type
_entity.pdbx_description
1 polymer ?
#
loop_
_entity_poly.entity_id
_entity_poly.type
_entity_poly.pdbx_seq_one_letter_code
_entity_poly.pdbx_strand_id
1 'polypeptide(L)'
;MQDFFQKISQAFMAQSILEIIAVICATLYLILVVKENIWCWFFAFISTALFIYLFHSVSLLSESLLNIYYLIMAIYGWLQWKNKSNKKHNKIQFWHLSTHIK
;
A
#
# COMPACT_ATOMS: atom_id res chain seq x y z
N MET A 1 -31.45 2.11 22.12
CA MET A 1 -30.11 2.75 22.12
C MET A 1 -29.03 1.81 22.66
N GLN A 2 -29.30 1.02 23.70
CA GLN A 2 -28.37 0.01 24.23
C GLN A 2 -28.07 -1.12 23.21
N ASP A 3 -29.05 -1.50 22.39
CA ASP A 3 -28.88 -2.53 21.34
C ASP A 3 -27.89 -2.13 20.25
N PHE A 4 -27.77 -0.82 19.97
CA PHE A 4 -26.80 -0.32 18.99
C PHE A 4 -25.37 -0.53 19.46
N PHE A 5 -25.08 -0.22 20.74
CA PHE A 5 -23.75 -0.41 21.31
C PHE A 5 -23.38 -1.89 21.40
N GLN A 6 -24.34 -2.77 21.71
CA GLN A 6 -24.09 -4.22 21.72
C GLN A 6 -23.85 -4.79 20.32
N LYS A 7 -24.55 -4.31 19.30
CA LYS A 7 -24.28 -4.71 17.91
C LYS A 7 -22.90 -4.28 17.43
N ILE A 8 -22.46 -3.08 17.82
CA ILE A 8 -21.12 -2.58 17.50
C ILE A 8 -20.07 -3.47 18.19
N SER A 9 -20.21 -3.73 19.49
CA SER A 9 -19.24 -4.56 20.21
C SER A 9 -19.20 -6.01 19.72
N GLN A 10 -20.35 -6.58 19.35
CA GLN A 10 -20.42 -7.92 18.75
C GLN A 10 -19.77 -7.96 17.37
N ALA A 11 -19.95 -6.93 16.53
CA ALA A 11 -19.29 -6.84 15.23
C ALA A 11 -17.76 -6.79 15.37
N PHE A 12 -17.24 -6.04 16.35
CA PHE A 12 -15.81 -6.03 16.66
C PHE A 12 -15.29 -7.38 17.18
N MET A 13 -16.08 -8.10 17.99
CA MET A 13 -15.73 -9.42 18.52
C MET A 13 -15.80 -10.54 17.46
N ALA A 14 -16.66 -10.37 16.44
CA ALA A 14 -16.79 -11.31 15.33
C ALA A 14 -15.68 -11.17 14.27
N GLN A 15 -14.87 -10.10 14.34
CA GLN A 15 -13.80 -9.84 13.39
C GLN A 15 -12.58 -10.71 13.69
N SER A 16 -11.96 -11.25 12.65
CA SER A 16 -10.81 -12.13 12.81
C SER A 16 -9.56 -11.35 13.24
N ILE A 17 -8.73 -11.97 14.09
CA ILE A 17 -7.43 -11.41 14.49
C ILE A 17 -6.54 -11.13 13.27
N LEU A 18 -6.69 -11.93 12.21
CA LEU A 18 -5.97 -11.74 10.95
C LEU A 18 -6.37 -10.44 10.22
N GLU A 19 -7.65 -10.05 10.25
CA GLU A 19 -8.11 -8.78 9.67
C GLU A 19 -7.52 -7.58 10.40
N ILE A 20 -7.46 -7.64 11.73
CA ILE A 20 -6.87 -6.57 12.54
C ILE A 20 -5.39 -6.41 12.18
N ILE A 21 -4.64 -7.51 12.06
CA ILE A 21 -3.23 -7.49 11.65
C ILE A 21 -3.07 -6.95 10.23
N ALA A 22 -3.95 -7.33 9.30
CA ALA A 22 -3.93 -6.85 7.93
C ALA A 22 -4.15 -5.33 7.83
N VAL A 23 -5.14 -4.81 8.56
CA VAL A 23 -5.44 -3.35 8.61
C VAL A 23 -4.29 -2.56 9.24
N ILE A 24 -3.67 -3.08 10.30
CA ILE A 24 -2.50 -2.45 10.92
C ILE A 24 -1.33 -2.41 9.93
N CYS A 25 -1.05 -3.53 9.24
CA CYS A 25 -0.02 -3.57 8.18
C CYS A 25 -0.30 -2.58 7.05
N ALA A 26 -1.57 -2.49 6.61
CA ALA A 26 -1.98 -1.56 5.55
C ALA A 26 -1.80 -0.09 5.97
N THR A 27 -2.14 0.23 7.22
CA THR A 27 -1.96 1.57 7.81
C THR A 27 -0.47 1.92 7.89
N LEU A 28 0.38 0.99 8.35
CA LEU A 28 1.83 1.18 8.35
C LEU A 28 2.39 1.41 6.95
N TYR A 29 1.92 0.63 5.96
CA TYR A 29 2.29 0.82 4.55
C TYR A 29 2.02 2.26 4.08
N LEU A 30 0.82 2.80 4.34
CA LEU A 30 0.45 4.15 3.93
C LEU A 30 1.39 5.19 4.56
N ILE A 31 1.68 5.06 5.86
CA ILE A 31 2.61 5.97 6.55
C ILE A 31 4.02 5.89 5.94
N LEU A 32 4.47 4.69 5.57
CA LEU A 32 5.77 4.47 4.93
C LEU A 32 5.84 5.04 3.50
N VAL A 33 4.73 5.01 2.75
CA VAL A 33 4.67 5.58 1.39
C VAL A 33 4.81 7.09 1.43
N VAL A 34 4.18 7.75 2.40
CA VAL A 34 4.29 9.19 2.63
C VAL A 34 5.73 9.57 3.03
N LYS A 35 6.43 8.68 3.73
CA LYS A 35 7.83 8.89 4.13
C LYS A 35 8.86 8.57 3.03
N GLU A 36 8.41 8.23 1.81
CA GLU A 36 9.27 7.87 0.66
C GLU A 36 10.38 6.85 0.99
N ASN A 37 10.15 5.98 1.97
CA ASN A 37 11.14 5.00 2.40
C ASN A 37 11.06 3.76 1.50
N ILE A 38 12.21 3.22 1.08
CA ILE A 38 12.27 1.99 0.28
C ILE A 38 11.52 0.83 0.98
N TRP A 39 11.57 0.77 2.32
CA TRP A 39 10.85 -0.24 3.13
C TRP A 39 9.33 -0.26 2.93
N CYS A 40 8.76 0.82 2.37
CA CYS A 40 7.35 0.90 2.04
C CYS A 40 6.88 -0.28 1.16
N TRP A 41 7.64 -0.65 0.15
CA TRP A 41 7.24 -1.75 -0.74
C TRP A 41 7.27 -3.11 -0.06
N PHE A 42 8.17 -3.33 0.92
CA PHE A 42 8.17 -4.58 1.68
C PHE A 42 6.89 -4.70 2.51
N PHE A 43 6.46 -3.59 3.14
CA PHE A 43 5.18 -3.51 3.82
C PHE A 43 3.98 -3.60 2.86
N ALA A 44 4.07 -3.04 1.65
CA ALA A 44 3.05 -3.15 0.61
C ALA A 44 2.83 -4.60 0.19
N PHE A 45 3.94 -5.32 -0.01
CA PHE A 45 3.93 -6.74 -0.37
C PHE A 45 3.33 -7.60 0.75
N ILE A 46 3.75 -7.37 2.00
CA ILE A 46 3.18 -8.06 3.18
C ILE A 46 1.69 -7.77 3.35
N SER A 47 1.27 -6.52 3.17
CA SER A 47 -0.14 -6.13 3.31
C SER A 47 -1.00 -6.77 2.22
N THR A 48 -0.58 -6.68 0.95
CA THR A 48 -1.32 -7.30 -0.16
C THR A 48 -1.33 -8.83 -0.06
N ALA A 49 -0.25 -9.48 0.40
CA ALA A 49 -0.22 -10.91 0.66
C ALA A 49 -1.18 -11.33 1.79
N LEU A 50 -1.25 -10.56 2.89
CA LEU A 50 -2.21 -10.78 3.96
C LEU A 50 -3.65 -10.62 3.46
N PHE A 51 -3.93 -9.60 2.64
CA PHE A 51 -5.26 -9.40 2.05
C PHE A 51 -5.64 -10.54 1.10
N ILE A 52 -4.74 -11.00 0.24
CA ILE A 52 -4.99 -12.16 -0.64
C ILE A 52 -5.38 -13.39 0.17
N TYR A 53 -4.66 -13.67 1.27
CA TYR A 53 -4.96 -14.79 2.16
C TYR A 53 -6.34 -14.65 2.83
N LEU A 54 -6.70 -13.43 3.24
CA LEU A 54 -7.99 -13.13 3.84
C LEU A 54 -9.14 -13.30 2.85
N PHE A 55 -9.05 -12.69 1.68
CA PHE A 55 -10.10 -12.77 0.65
C PHE A 55 -10.25 -14.17 0.06
N HIS A 56 -9.17 -14.97 0.05
CA HIS A 56 -9.25 -16.39 -0.31
C HIS A 56 -10.15 -17.17 0.65
N SER A 57 -10.12 -16.83 1.94
CA SER A 57 -10.96 -17.47 2.97
C SER A 57 -12.45 -17.10 2.86
N VAL A 58 -12.77 -15.94 2.26
CA VAL A 58 -14.16 -15.42 2.13
C VAL A 58 -14.75 -15.70 0.73
N SER A 59 -14.06 -16.43 -0.15
CA SER A 59 -14.50 -16.78 -1.51
C SER A 59 -14.83 -15.57 -2.43
N LEU A 60 -14.40 -14.36 -2.07
CA LEU A 60 -14.53 -13.14 -2.87
C LEU A 60 -13.42 -13.10 -3.93
N LEU A 61 -13.57 -13.92 -4.98
CA LEU A 61 -12.60 -14.05 -6.07
C LEU A 61 -12.26 -12.72 -6.75
N SER A 62 -13.25 -11.83 -6.92
CA SER A 62 -13.07 -10.53 -7.59
C SER A 62 -12.11 -9.59 -6.85
N GLU A 63 -12.20 -9.51 -5.52
CA GLU A 63 -11.31 -8.66 -4.71
C GLU A 63 -9.92 -9.28 -4.52
N SER A 64 -9.83 -10.61 -4.45
CA SER A 64 -8.56 -11.32 -4.40
C SER A 64 -7.74 -11.10 -5.68
N LEU A 65 -8.38 -11.15 -6.87
CA LEU A 65 -7.72 -10.90 -8.16
C LEU A 65 -7.12 -9.48 -8.24
N LEU A 66 -7.86 -8.49 -7.73
CA LEU A 66 -7.42 -7.08 -7.73
C LEU A 66 -6.22 -6.89 -6.77
N ASN A 67 -6.24 -7.52 -5.59
CA ASN A 67 -5.10 -7.52 -4.69
C ASN A 67 -3.86 -8.21 -5.28
N ILE A 68 -4.04 -9.28 -6.06
CA ILE A 68 -2.94 -9.92 -6.82
C ILE A 68 -2.34 -8.95 -7.83
N TYR A 69 -3.18 -8.21 -8.56
CA TYR A 69 -2.71 -7.17 -9.47
C TYR A 69 -1.90 -6.10 -8.73
N TYR A 70 -2.37 -5.63 -7.57
CA TYR A 70 -1.62 -4.68 -6.75
C TYR A 70 -0.31 -5.24 -6.22
N LEU A 71 -0.25 -6.53 -5.86
CA LEU A 71 1.00 -7.19 -5.45
C LEU A 71 2.03 -7.21 -6.59
N ILE A 72 1.60 -7.47 -7.83
CA ILE A 72 2.47 -7.42 -9.01
C ILE A 72 2.97 -5.99 -9.25
N MET A 73 2.08 -5.01 -9.16
CA MET A 73 2.44 -3.59 -9.28
C MET A 73 3.37 -3.13 -8.14
N ALA A 74 3.23 -3.70 -6.95
CA ALA A 74 4.15 -3.48 -5.83
C ALA A 74 5.59 -3.93 -6.18
N ILE A 75 5.73 -5.11 -6.76
CA ILE A 75 7.05 -5.60 -7.21
C ILE A 75 7.61 -4.68 -8.30
N TYR A 76 6.78 -4.29 -9.27
CA TYR A 76 7.20 -3.43 -10.37
C TYR A 76 7.73 -2.08 -9.87
N GLY A 77 7.01 -1.44 -8.97
CA GLY A 77 7.43 -0.12 -8.49
C GLY A 77 8.63 -0.19 -7.52
N TRP A 78 8.85 -1.30 -6.78
CA TRP A 78 10.11 -1.52 -6.07
C TRP A 78 11.29 -1.62 -7.05
N LEU A 79 11.13 -2.36 -8.15
CA LEU A 79 12.16 -2.46 -9.20
C LEU A 79 12.45 -1.09 -9.81
N GLN A 80 11.42 -0.29 -10.09
CA GLN A 80 11.57 1.06 -10.63
C GLN A 80 12.25 2.01 -9.64
N TRP A 81 11.92 1.95 -8.35
CA TRP A 81 12.54 2.76 -7.30
C TRP A 81 14.01 2.40 -7.12
N LYS A 82 14.35 1.10 -7.10
CA LYS A 82 15.75 0.63 -7.05
C LYS A 82 16.54 1.11 -8.26
N ASN A 83 15.91 1.16 -9.44
CA ASN A 83 16.56 1.62 -10.68
C ASN A 83 16.74 3.15 -10.74
N LYS A 84 15.92 3.93 -10.01
CA LYS A 84 16.08 5.39 -9.87
C LYS A 84 17.35 5.77 -9.10
N SER A 85 17.85 4.90 -8.21
CA SER A 85 19.13 5.08 -7.51
C SER A 85 20.35 4.95 -8.46
N ASN A 86 20.22 4.19 -9.55
CA ASN A 86 21.32 3.94 -10.50
C ASN A 86 21.25 4.77 -11.80
N LYS A 87 20.14 5.47 -12.06
CA LYS A 87 20.09 6.42 -13.17
C LYS A 87 20.75 7.72 -12.76
N LYS A 88 22.03 7.84 -13.14
CA LYS A 88 22.81 9.08 -13.23
C LYS A 88 21.90 10.30 -13.31
N HIS A 89 22.10 11.22 -12.35
CA HIS A 89 21.56 12.57 -12.33
C HIS A 89 21.52 13.19 -13.74
N ASN A 90 20.40 13.06 -14.46
CA ASN A 90 20.03 14.13 -15.36
C ASN A 90 19.65 15.27 -14.43
N LYS A 91 20.62 16.16 -14.16
CA LYS A 91 20.38 17.45 -13.51
C LYS A 91 19.15 18.03 -14.19
N ILE A 92 18.06 18.14 -13.45
CA ILE A 92 16.88 18.88 -13.90
C ILE A 92 17.41 20.30 -14.07
N GLN A 93 17.75 20.66 -15.31
CA GLN A 93 18.23 21.99 -15.64
C GLN A 93 17.01 22.89 -15.60
N PHE A 94 16.83 23.58 -14.47
CA PHE A 94 15.93 24.72 -14.42
C PHE A 94 16.52 25.80 -15.30
N TRP A 95 15.90 26.05 -16.45
CA TRP A 95 16.27 27.17 -17.31
C TRP A 95 15.89 28.47 -16.59
N HIS A 96 16.88 29.31 -16.35
CA HIS A 96 16.69 30.62 -15.72
C HIS A 96 15.96 31.56 -16.70
N LEU A 97 14.91 32.24 -16.23
CA LEU A 97 14.00 33.08 -17.02
C LEU A 97 14.69 34.20 -17.83
N SER A 98 15.94 34.53 -17.50
CA SER A 98 16.72 35.56 -18.18
C SER A 98 17.18 35.19 -19.60
N THR A 99 17.01 33.94 -20.03
CA THR A 99 17.35 33.54 -21.41
C THR A 99 16.24 33.88 -22.42
N HIS A 100 15.05 34.28 -21.96
CA HIS A 100 13.89 34.54 -22.81
C HIS A 100 13.67 36.02 -23.18
N ILE A 101 14.53 36.95 -22.73
CA ILE A 101 14.39 38.41 -22.95
C ILE A 101 15.58 38.96 -23.74
N LYS A 102 15.93 38.32 -24.84
CA LYS A 102 16.78 38.92 -25.88
C LYS A 102 16.03 38.88 -27.20
#